data_AF-A0A0R3A5F3-F1
#
_entry.id   AF-A0A0R3A5F3-F1
#
_cell.length_a   1.000
_cell.length_b   1.000
_cell.length_c   1.000
_cell.angle_alpha   90.00
_cell.angle_beta   90.00
_cell.angle_gamma   90.00
#
_symmetry.space_group_name_H-M   'P 1'
#
loop_
_entity.id
_entity.type
_entity.pdbx_description
1 polymer ?
#
loop_
_entity_poly.entity_id
_entity_poly.type
_entity_poly.pdbx_seq_one_letter_code
_entity_poly.pdbx_strand_id
1 'polypeptide(L)'
;MALSEGSIIKLITIDRAALVLADWLNSREAAPGDIAVVERISIGEAGSTVLLLCEPEAGFLEWRASYFEAGLTYEVLSSFPHDVGS
;
A
#
# COMPACT_ATOMS: atom_id res chain seq x y z
N MET A 1 -1.33 5.77 -14.21
CA MET A 1 -2.54 5.83 -13.35
C MET A 1 -2.03 6.12 -11.94
N ALA A 2 -2.50 7.18 -11.28
CA ALA A 2 -2.08 7.46 -9.91
C ALA A 2 -2.76 6.46 -8.95
N LEU A 3 -2.07 6.02 -7.90
CA LEU A 3 -2.72 5.27 -6.82
C LEU A 3 -3.80 6.15 -6.18
N SER A 4 -4.90 5.53 -5.77
CA SER A 4 -5.94 6.16 -4.96
C SER A 4 -6.18 5.33 -3.71
N GLU A 5 -6.64 5.99 -2.64
CA GLU A 5 -7.14 5.28 -1.46
C GLU A 5 -8.25 4.29 -1.86
N GLY A 6 -8.23 3.11 -1.26
CA GLY A 6 -9.09 1.98 -1.60
C GLY A 6 -8.62 1.16 -2.81
N SER A 7 -7.58 1.58 -3.55
CA SER A 7 -7.03 0.75 -4.63
C SER A 7 -6.47 -0.55 -4.09
N ILE A 8 -6.69 -1.64 -4.82
CA ILE A 8 -6.10 -2.95 -4.54
C ILE A 8 -4.94 -3.14 -5.50
N ILE A 9 -3.76 -3.38 -4.95
CA ILE A 9 -2.53 -3.57 -5.72
C ILE A 9 -1.88 -4.90 -5.42
N LYS A 10 -1.11 -5.40 -6.38
CA LYS A 10 -0.16 -6.48 -6.19
C LYS A 10 1.25 -5.93 -6.24
N LEU A 11 2.04 -6.17 -5.20
CA LEU A 11 3.44 -5.75 -5.15
C LEU A 11 4.27 -6.62 -6.11
N ILE A 12 5.07 -5.96 -6.95
CA ILE A 12 6.00 -6.62 -7.89
C ILE A 12 7.42 -6.54 -7.32
N THR A 13 7.84 -5.35 -6.89
CA THR A 13 9.13 -5.15 -6.20
C THR A 13 8.99 -4.13 -5.09
N ILE A 14 9.80 -4.28 -4.05
CA ILE A 14 9.81 -3.44 -2.86
C ILE A 14 11.27 -3.07 -2.59
N ASP A 15 11.61 -1.79 -2.66
CA ASP A 15 12.86 -1.30 -2.09
C ASP A 15 12.73 -1.19 -0.58
N ARG A 16 13.56 -1.94 0.16
CA ARG A 16 13.56 -1.91 1.62
C ARG A 16 13.96 -0.54 2.17
N ALA A 17 14.74 0.25 1.44
CA ALA A 17 15.10 1.60 1.85
C ALA A 17 13.92 2.58 1.76
N ALA A 18 12.84 2.21 1.05
CA ALA A 18 11.64 3.01 0.94
C ALA A 18 10.65 2.82 2.08
N LEU A 19 10.91 1.87 3.01
CA LEU A 19 10.09 1.68 4.20
C LEU A 19 10.19 2.92 5.10
N VAL A 20 9.05 3.57 5.35
CA VAL A 20 8.94 4.73 6.24
C VAL A 20 8.59 4.29 7.65
N LEU A 21 7.57 3.43 7.76
CA LEU A 21 7.06 2.93 9.03
C LEU A 21 6.42 1.56 8.83
N ALA A 22 6.69 0.62 9.72
CA ALA A 22 5.97 -0.64 9.82
C ALA A 22 5.29 -0.73 11.19
N ASP A 23 4.08 -1.28 11.22
CA ASP A 23 3.39 -1.55 12.47
C ASP A 23 4.06 -2.71 13.24
N TRP A 24 4.06 -2.63 14.56
CA TRP A 24 4.70 -3.61 15.44
C TRP A 24 3.90 -4.92 15.55
N LEU A 25 2.63 -4.90 15.13
CA LEU A 25 1.73 -6.04 15.10
C LEU A 25 1.86 -6.91 13.83
N ASN A 26 2.74 -6.53 12.90
CA ASN A 26 2.92 -7.27 11.65
C ASN A 26 3.42 -8.69 11.93
N SER A 27 2.75 -9.69 11.35
CA SER A 27 3.15 -11.10 11.47
C SER A 27 4.39 -11.40 10.61
N ARG A 28 4.59 -10.62 9.54
CA ARG A 28 5.75 -10.67 8.64
C ARG A 28 5.98 -9.33 7.93
N GLU A 29 7.09 -9.21 7.22
CA GLU A 29 7.33 -8.09 6.30
C GLU A 29 6.56 -8.26 4.98
N ALA A 30 6.35 -7.15 4.27
CA ALA A 30 5.81 -7.17 2.92
C ALA A 30 6.78 -7.85 1.95
N ALA A 31 6.24 -8.59 0.99
CA ALA A 31 6.98 -9.34 0.01
C ALA A 31 6.41 -9.16 -1.41
N PRO A 32 7.24 -9.33 -2.46
CA PRO A 32 6.75 -9.45 -3.83
C PRO A 32 5.66 -10.52 -3.95
N GLY A 33 4.59 -10.20 -4.67
CA GLY A 33 3.43 -11.05 -4.84
C GLY A 33 2.28 -10.75 -3.87
N ASP A 34 2.54 -10.04 -2.77
CA ASP A 34 1.51 -9.64 -1.82
C ASP A 34 0.45 -8.76 -2.48
N ILE A 35 -0.80 -8.98 -2.10
CA ILE A 35 -1.93 -8.14 -2.46
C ILE A 35 -2.25 -7.25 -1.27
N ALA A 36 -2.28 -5.94 -1.49
CA ALA A 36 -2.53 -4.96 -0.46
C ALA A 36 -3.54 -3.91 -0.92
N VAL A 37 -4.28 -3.38 0.04
CA VAL A 37 -5.14 -2.20 -0.14
C VAL A 37 -4.31 -0.96 0.15
N VAL A 38 -4.46 0.06 -0.68
CA VAL A 38 -3.98 1.41 -0.40
C VAL A 38 -4.92 2.03 0.61
N GLU A 39 -4.53 2.02 1.88
CA GLU A 39 -5.36 2.53 2.95
C GLU A 39 -5.32 4.06 3.03
N ARG A 40 -4.14 4.65 2.79
CA ARG A 40 -3.95 6.10 2.80
C ARG A 40 -2.84 6.52 1.86
N ILE A 41 -2.98 7.71 1.27
CA ILE A 41 -1.90 8.39 0.55
C ILE A 41 -1.58 9.70 1.26
N SER A 42 -0.30 10.03 1.40
CA SER A 42 0.14 11.30 1.99
C SER A 42 1.26 11.90 1.17
N ILE A 43 1.07 13.15 0.75
CA ILE A 43 2.03 13.89 -0.07
C ILE A 43 2.77 14.87 0.83
N GLY A 44 4.09 14.72 0.91
CA GLY A 44 4.98 15.62 1.65
C GLY A 44 6.11 16.15 0.77
N GLU A 45 6.99 16.97 1.36
CA GLU A 45 8.14 17.57 0.65
C GLU A 45 9.10 16.51 0.09
N ALA A 46 9.25 15.38 0.78
CA ALA A 46 10.10 14.26 0.37
C ALA A 46 9.47 13.34 -0.69
N GLY A 47 8.20 13.56 -1.05
CA GLY A 47 7.45 12.77 -2.03
C GLY A 47 6.15 12.17 -1.50
N SER A 48 5.55 11.31 -2.31
CA SER A 48 4.33 10.56 -1.98
C SER A 48 4.67 9.34 -1.13
N THR A 49 3.93 9.18 -0.04
CA THR A 49 3.94 7.97 0.79
C THR A 49 2.60 7.28 0.70
N VAL A 50 2.63 5.95 0.65
CA VAL A 50 1.44 5.10 0.61
C VAL A 50 1.44 4.17 1.80
N LEU A 51 0.34 4.17 2.55
CA LEU A 51 0.08 3.22 3.63
C LEU A 51 -0.64 2.02 3.01
N LEU A 52 0.02 0.86 3.07
CA LEU A 52 -0.46 -0.37 2.50
C LEU A 52 -0.88 -1.34 3.61
N LEU A 53 -1.97 -2.05 3.34
CA LEU A 53 -2.60 -2.99 4.26
C LEU A 53 -2.78 -4.35 3.56
N CYS A 54 -2.13 -5.39 4.05
CA CYS A 54 -2.33 -6.75 3.57
C CYS A 54 -3.22 -7.54 4.55
N GLU A 55 -4.46 -7.75 4.12
CA GLU A 55 -5.47 -8.53 4.81
C GLU A 55 -6.00 -9.60 3.84
N PRO A 56 -5.40 -10.81 3.78
CA PRO A 56 -5.88 -11.88 2.91
C PRO A 56 -7.32 -12.30 3.21
N GLU A 57 -7.74 -12.16 4.47
CA GLU A 57 -9.10 -12.35 4.95
C GLU A 57 -9.50 -11.14 5.79
N ALA A 58 -10.79 -10.77 5.76
CA ALA A 58 -11.29 -9.63 6.51
C ALA A 58 -11.02 -9.79 8.02
N GLY A 59 -10.23 -8.87 8.59
CA GLY A 59 -9.82 -8.91 9.99
C GLY A 59 -8.60 -9.78 10.29
N PHE A 60 -7.97 -10.40 9.28
CA PHE A 60 -6.70 -11.09 9.44
C PHE A 60 -5.56 -10.24 8.88
N LEU A 61 -5.05 -9.34 9.72
CA LEU A 61 -3.91 -8.49 9.36
C LEU A 61 -2.62 -9.31 9.32
N GLU A 62 -2.02 -9.43 8.14
CA GLU A 62 -0.65 -9.94 8.03
C GLU A 62 0.37 -8.83 8.23
N TRP A 63 0.19 -7.69 7.54
CA TRP A 63 1.05 -6.55 7.73
C TRP A 63 0.39 -5.23 7.30
N ARG A 64 0.85 -4.16 7.94
CA ARG A 64 0.53 -2.77 7.61
C ARG A 64 1.82 -1.95 7.65
N ALA A 65 2.10 -1.23 6.57
CA ALA A 65 3.33 -0.45 6.45
C ALA A 65 3.20 0.71 5.46
N SER A 66 3.88 1.81 5.79
CA SER A 66 4.03 2.98 4.94
C SER A 66 5.33 2.91 4.15
N TYR A 67 5.25 3.16 2.84
CA TYR A 67 6.40 3.24 1.95
C TYR A 67 6.40 4.55 1.19
N PHE A 68 7.58 5.02 0.77
CA PHE A 68 7.66 5.95 -0.34
C PHE A 68 7.24 5.25 -1.64
N GLU A 69 6.27 5.83 -2.35
CA GLU A 69 5.70 5.24 -3.57
C GLU A 69 6.78 4.99 -4.63
N ALA A 70 7.78 5.87 -4.70
CA ALA A 70 8.90 5.76 -5.65
C ALA A 70 9.77 4.52 -5.47
N GLY A 71 9.76 3.88 -4.29
CA GLY A 71 10.48 2.64 -4.02
C GLY A 71 9.65 1.38 -4.25
N LEU A 72 8.41 1.51 -4.75
CA LEU A 72 7.53 0.39 -5.03
C LEU A 72 7.36 0.23 -6.54
N THR A 73 7.20 -1.03 -6.97
CA THR A 73 6.60 -1.34 -8.27
C THR A 73 5.45 -2.30 -8.01
N TYR A 74 4.30 -2.04 -8.65
CA TYR A 74 3.07 -2.75 -8.38
C TYR A 74 2.17 -2.79 -9.62
N GLU A 75 1.25 -3.74 -9.63
CA GLU A 75 0.12 -3.82 -10.55
C GLU A 75 -1.15 -3.40 -9.81
N VAL A 76 -1.96 -2.54 -10.44
CA VAL A 76 -3.28 -2.17 -9.88
C VAL A 76 -4.29 -3.23 -10.33
N LEU A 77 -4.84 -3.99 -9.38
CA LEU A 77 -5.83 -5.04 -9.63
C LEU A 77 -7.25 -4.48 -9.67
N SER A 78 -7.54 -3.51 -8.81
CA SER A 78 -8.81 -2.80 -8.76
C SER A 78 -8.56 -1.37 -8.28
N SER A 79 -9.23 -0.42 -8.92
CA SER A 79 -9.23 0.98 -8.50
C SER A 79 -10.68 1.40 -8.39
N PHE A 80 -11.15 1.70 -7.19
CA PHE A 80 -12.44 2.35 -7.04
C PHE A 80 -12.28 3.80 -7.48
N PRO A 81 -13.05 4.28 -8.48
CA PRO A 81 -13.12 5.71 -8.70
C PRO A 81 -13.61 6.35 -7.40
N HIS A 82 -12.98 7.44 -6.98
CA HIS A 82 -13.54 8.31 -5.96
C HIS A 82 -14.85 8.82 -6.55
N ASP A 83 -15.97 8.17 -6.22
CA ASP A 83 -17.29 8.60 -6.65
C ASP A 83 -17.51 9.96 -6.00
N VAL A 84 -17.37 11.02 -6.79
CA VAL A 84 -17.74 12.37 -6.37
C VAL A 84 -19.24 12.29 -6.10
N GLY A 85 -19.60 12.46 -4.83
CA GLY A 85 -20.95 12.23 -4.32
C GLY A 85 -22.07 12.84 -5.18
N SER A 86 -23.21 12.16 -5.13
CA SER A 86 -24.52 12.57 -5.65
C SER A 86 -24.95 13.97 -5.18
#